data_AF-A0A9W4UV87-F1
#
_entry.id   AF-A0A9W4UV87-F1
#
_cell.length_a   1.000
_cell.length_b   1.000
_cell.length_c   1.000
_cell.angle_alpha   90.00
_cell.angle_beta   90.00
_cell.angle_gamma   90.00
#
_symmetry.space_group_name_H-M   'P 1'
#
loop_
_entity.id
_entity.type
_entity.pdbx_description
1 polymer ?
#
loop_
_entity_poly.entity_id
_entity_poly.type
_entity_poly.pdbx_seq_one_letter_code
_entity_poly.pdbx_strand_id
1 'polypeptide(L)'
;MRFSNIATAAALSLVSASPAPAVDTSPIRAEISYEQPPEPWTVMGPPAAGTEFFNLKVNSSDAAVTNQWVSLKGKNYVLGGTTQSAAAKFFAIKYNETGTYSLLNSDDTRQVVLQGANTTLLYFTDVTSPTGGSIPAGQAWEWSIFTTDANKLWLNDGSTAQLRTWAAMKQTDNSYRVALFDGVGPIGGTPVPIGISIVKTT
;
A
#
# COMPACT_ATOMS: atom_id res chain seq x y z
N MET A 1 50.54 71.47 -5.41
CA MET A 1 50.15 70.95 -4.08
C MET A 1 50.34 69.44 -4.09
N ARG A 2 51.19 68.90 -3.21
CA ARG A 2 51.42 67.45 -3.03
C ARG A 2 50.79 67.08 -1.68
N PHE A 3 49.92 66.08 -1.64
CA PHE A 3 49.36 65.52 -0.41
C PHE A 3 49.98 64.16 -0.15
N SER A 4 50.66 64.04 0.99
CA SER A 4 51.20 62.79 1.52
C SER A 4 50.11 62.07 2.31
N ASN A 5 49.80 60.82 1.95
CA ASN A 5 48.90 59.96 2.71
C ASN A 5 49.71 59.12 3.71
N ILE A 6 49.41 59.31 5.00
CA ILE A 6 49.92 58.53 6.11
C ILE A 6 49.02 57.30 6.27
N ALA A 7 49.58 56.10 6.13
CA ALA A 7 48.87 54.85 6.38
C ALA A 7 48.99 54.48 7.86
N THR A 8 47.86 54.42 8.56
CA THR A 8 47.75 53.90 9.93
C THR A 8 47.44 52.40 9.87
N ALA A 9 48.37 51.58 10.34
CA ALA A 9 48.17 50.13 10.46
C ALA A 9 47.42 49.80 11.76
N ALA A 10 46.22 49.25 11.65
CA ALA A 10 45.50 48.67 12.79
C ALA A 10 45.92 47.20 12.96
N ALA A 11 46.41 46.86 14.16
CA ALA A 11 46.76 45.49 14.51
C ALA A 11 45.48 44.68 14.78
N LEU A 12 45.23 43.67 13.94
CA LEU A 12 44.12 42.73 14.08
C LEU A 12 44.52 41.60 15.05
N SER A 13 43.92 41.58 16.24
CA SER A 13 44.11 40.51 17.22
C SER A 13 43.28 39.29 16.83
N LEU A 14 43.94 38.15 16.53
CA LEU A 14 43.27 36.88 16.31
C LEU A 14 42.83 36.28 17.66
N VAL A 15 41.53 36.30 17.92
CA VAL A 15 40.91 35.49 18.96
C VAL A 15 40.70 34.08 18.40
N SER A 16 41.44 33.10 18.92
CA SER A 16 41.25 31.69 18.56
C SER A 16 39.92 31.19 19.16
N ALA A 17 38.90 31.01 18.32
CA ALA A 17 37.66 30.38 18.71
C ALA A 17 37.87 28.88 18.98
N SER A 18 37.39 28.41 20.12
CA SER A 18 37.39 26.99 20.46
C SER A 18 36.52 26.23 19.44
N PRO A 19 36.96 25.07 18.91
CA PRO A 19 36.20 24.32 17.92
C PRO A 19 34.85 23.88 18.51
N ALA A 20 33.78 24.13 17.75
CA ALA A 20 32.44 23.66 18.11
C ALA A 20 32.44 22.12 18.23
N PRO A 21 31.71 21.55 19.21
CA PRO A 21 31.59 20.11 19.35
C PRO A 21 31.01 19.50 18.08
N ALA A 22 31.56 18.37 17.65
CA ALA A 22 31.12 17.65 16.46
C ALA A 22 29.63 17.27 16.62
N VAL A 23 28.80 17.71 15.69
CA VAL A 23 27.40 17.28 15.59
C VAL A 23 27.42 15.82 15.17
N ASP A 24 26.90 14.94 16.03
CA ASP A 24 26.66 13.55 15.69
C ASP A 24 25.60 13.49 14.58
N THR A 25 26.05 13.15 13.37
CA THR A 25 25.22 13.01 12.18
C THR A 25 24.77 11.57 11.95
N SER A 26 24.95 10.70 12.95
CA SER A 26 24.41 9.35 12.90
C SER A 26 22.89 9.43 12.70
N PRO A 27 22.33 8.83 11.65
CA PRO A 27 20.89 8.88 11.42
C PRO A 27 20.20 8.25 12.63
N ILE A 28 19.28 8.99 13.25
CA ILE A 28 18.34 8.45 14.23
C ILE A 28 17.48 7.42 13.48
N ARG A 29 17.93 6.16 13.45
CA ARG A 29 17.08 5.04 13.07
C ARG A 29 16.11 4.85 14.21
N ALA A 30 14.96 5.51 14.13
CA ALA A 30 13.78 5.07 14.85
C ALA A 30 13.48 3.66 14.33
N GLU A 31 13.92 2.64 15.05
CA GLU A 31 13.48 1.28 14.82
C GLU A 31 11.99 1.26 15.19
N ILE A 32 11.14 1.38 14.17
CA ILE A 32 9.72 1.13 14.31
C ILE A 32 9.63 -0.35 14.66
N SER A 33 9.50 -0.65 15.95
CA SER A 33 9.15 -1.97 16.44
C SER A 33 7.71 -2.23 16.00
N TYR A 34 7.54 -2.96 14.91
CA TYR A 34 6.25 -3.53 14.56
C TYR A 34 5.96 -4.60 15.62
N GLU A 35 5.10 -4.29 16.60
CA GLU A 35 4.56 -5.34 17.47
C GLU A 35 3.90 -6.37 16.55
N GLN A 36 4.48 -7.57 16.50
CA GLN A 36 3.84 -8.67 15.80
C GLN A 36 2.47 -8.88 16.44
N PRO A 37 1.38 -8.89 15.65
CA PRO A 37 0.08 -9.24 16.19
C PRO A 37 0.18 -10.60 16.91
N PRO A 38 -0.52 -10.78 18.04
CA PRO A 38 -0.41 -11.97 18.86
C PRO A 38 -0.66 -13.27 18.06
N GLU A 39 0.07 -14.33 18.43
CA GLU A 39 0.14 -15.66 17.81
C GLU A 39 -1.21 -16.39 17.56
N PRO A 40 -1.19 -17.59 16.96
CA PRO A 40 -0.86 -17.90 15.57
C PRO A 40 -2.15 -17.98 14.75
N TRP A 41 -2.11 -17.50 13.51
CA TRP A 41 -3.19 -17.66 12.54
C TRP A 41 -3.50 -19.15 12.36
N THR A 42 -4.55 -19.63 13.02
CA THR A 42 -5.08 -20.98 12.82
C THR A 42 -5.54 -21.06 11.37
N VAL A 43 -5.28 -22.20 10.72
CA VAL A 43 -5.89 -22.50 9.41
C VAL A 43 -7.38 -22.21 9.55
N MET A 44 -7.87 -21.21 8.82
CA MET A 44 -9.28 -20.88 8.90
C MET A 44 -10.04 -22.00 8.19
N GLY A 45 -11.03 -22.56 8.88
CA GLY A 45 -11.94 -23.54 8.29
C GLY A 45 -12.71 -22.92 7.12
N PRO A 46 -13.59 -23.66 6.43
CA PRO A 46 -14.47 -23.05 5.44
C PRO A 46 -15.28 -21.90 6.07
N PRO A 47 -15.73 -20.91 5.26
CA PRO A 47 -16.47 -19.79 5.81
C PRO A 47 -17.71 -20.30 6.55
N ALA A 48 -18.04 -19.67 7.68
CA ALA A 48 -19.22 -20.05 8.45
C ALA A 48 -20.48 -20.06 7.58
N ALA A 49 -21.40 -20.98 7.85
CA ALA A 49 -22.68 -21.02 7.13
C ALA A 49 -23.39 -19.66 7.24
N GLY A 50 -23.86 -19.12 6.11
CA GLY A 50 -24.47 -17.80 6.05
C GLY A 50 -23.49 -16.63 5.85
N THR A 51 -22.20 -16.90 5.64
CA THR A 51 -21.24 -15.87 5.22
C THR A 51 -21.75 -15.12 4.00
N GLU A 52 -21.88 -13.80 4.12
CA GLU A 52 -22.22 -12.95 2.97
C GLU A 52 -21.00 -12.79 2.07
N PHE A 53 -21.18 -13.12 0.79
CA PHE A 53 -20.17 -12.87 -0.23
C PHE A 53 -20.46 -11.57 -0.99
N PHE A 54 -19.40 -11.00 -1.55
CA PHE A 54 -19.47 -9.86 -2.44
C PHE A 54 -18.45 -10.01 -3.58
N ASN A 55 -18.67 -9.23 -4.63
CA ASN A 55 -17.72 -9.02 -5.70
C ASN A 55 -17.19 -7.58 -5.62
N LEU A 56 -16.05 -7.34 -6.27
CA LEU A 56 -15.47 -6.01 -6.39
C LEU A 56 -15.60 -5.52 -7.82
N LYS A 57 -16.14 -4.31 -7.99
CA LYS A 57 -16.33 -3.65 -9.28
C LYS A 57 -15.55 -2.34 -9.32
N VAL A 58 -14.85 -2.10 -10.42
CA VAL A 58 -14.05 -0.90 -10.61
C VAL A 58 -14.88 0.23 -11.24
N ASN A 59 -14.68 1.45 -10.75
CA ASN A 59 -15.13 2.69 -11.38
C ASN A 59 -13.91 3.55 -11.72
N SER A 60 -13.89 4.14 -12.91
CA SER A 60 -12.84 5.05 -13.35
C SER A 60 -13.37 6.02 -14.41
N SER A 61 -12.64 7.09 -14.67
CA SER A 61 -12.85 7.95 -15.83
C SER A 61 -12.33 7.32 -17.13
N ASP A 62 -11.43 6.34 -17.05
CA ASP A 62 -10.92 5.60 -18.22
C ASP A 62 -11.88 4.46 -18.59
N ALA A 63 -12.37 4.50 -19.84
CA ALA A 63 -13.32 3.54 -20.38
C ALA A 63 -12.77 2.10 -20.45
N ALA A 64 -11.45 1.91 -20.53
CA ALA A 64 -10.84 0.59 -20.61
C ALA A 64 -10.96 -0.19 -19.28
N VAL A 65 -11.03 0.52 -18.14
CA VAL A 65 -11.01 -0.09 -16.81
C VAL A 65 -12.30 0.13 -16.01
N THR A 66 -13.09 1.13 -16.36
CA THR A 66 -14.37 1.38 -15.69
C THR A 66 -15.37 0.25 -15.92
N ASN A 67 -16.23 0.00 -14.93
CA ASN A 67 -17.22 -1.08 -14.92
C ASN A 67 -16.66 -2.52 -15.02
N GLN A 68 -15.34 -2.70 -14.86
CA GLN A 68 -14.72 -4.02 -14.85
C GLN A 68 -14.86 -4.70 -13.49
N TRP A 69 -14.98 -6.02 -13.49
CA TRP A 69 -14.98 -6.83 -12.28
C TRP A 69 -13.59 -7.33 -11.92
N VAL A 70 -13.27 -7.30 -10.64
CA VAL A 70 -12.02 -7.89 -10.13
C VAL A 70 -12.16 -9.41 -10.17
N SER A 71 -11.20 -10.06 -10.82
CA SER A 71 -11.15 -11.51 -11.04
C SER A 71 -9.77 -12.04 -10.69
N LEU A 72 -9.64 -13.31 -10.35
CA LEU A 72 -8.36 -13.93 -10.00
C LEU A 72 -7.71 -14.55 -11.24
N LYS A 73 -6.45 -14.19 -11.53
CA LYS A 73 -5.61 -14.80 -12.57
C LYS A 73 -4.29 -15.26 -11.96
N GLY A 74 -4.14 -16.57 -11.76
CA GLY A 74 -3.04 -17.12 -10.95
C GLY A 74 -3.19 -16.66 -9.50
N LYS A 75 -2.19 -15.94 -8.97
CA LYS A 75 -2.25 -15.31 -7.64
C LYS A 75 -2.64 -13.84 -7.69
N ASN A 76 -2.82 -13.25 -8.86
CA ASN A 76 -3.03 -11.80 -9.00
C ASN A 76 -4.49 -11.48 -9.25
N TYR A 77 -4.98 -10.45 -8.60
CA TYR A 77 -6.26 -9.87 -8.95
C TYR A 77 -6.12 -8.94 -10.16
N VAL A 78 -6.94 -9.20 -11.17
CA VAL A 78 -6.97 -8.50 -12.45
C VAL A 78 -8.37 -8.00 -12.77
N LEU A 79 -8.49 -7.10 -13.73
CA LEU A 79 -9.77 -6.70 -14.31
C LEU A 79 -10.20 -7.73 -15.36
N GLY A 80 -11.25 -8.48 -15.07
CA GLY A 80 -11.64 -9.69 -15.81
C GLY A 80 -12.80 -9.54 -16.79
N GLY A 81 -13.25 -8.33 -17.09
CA GLY A 81 -14.39 -8.07 -17.97
C GLY A 81 -15.54 -7.34 -17.28
N THR A 82 -16.61 -7.08 -18.03
CA THR A 82 -17.82 -6.40 -17.56
C THR A 82 -18.89 -7.36 -17.01
N THR A 83 -18.66 -8.68 -17.11
CA THR A 83 -19.59 -9.72 -16.67
C THR A 83 -19.30 -10.15 -15.23
N GLN A 84 -20.29 -10.04 -14.35
CA GLN A 84 -20.13 -10.35 -12.92
C GLN A 84 -19.84 -11.83 -12.65
N SER A 85 -20.30 -12.76 -13.50
CA SER A 85 -20.09 -14.20 -13.29
C SER A 85 -18.63 -14.65 -13.33
N ALA A 86 -17.73 -13.84 -13.91
CA ALA A 86 -16.29 -14.08 -13.91
C ALA A 86 -15.58 -13.47 -12.69
N ALA A 87 -16.28 -12.63 -11.91
CA ALA A 87 -15.71 -11.92 -10.78
C ALA A 87 -15.30 -12.87 -9.66
N ALA A 88 -14.18 -12.56 -9.01
CA ALA A 88 -13.81 -13.21 -7.77
C ALA A 88 -14.85 -12.89 -6.68
N LYS A 89 -15.17 -13.90 -5.87
CA LYS A 89 -16.04 -13.77 -4.69
C LYS A 89 -15.17 -13.59 -3.47
N PHE A 90 -15.57 -12.66 -2.63
CA PHE A 90 -14.88 -12.30 -1.41
C PHE A 90 -15.84 -12.32 -0.24
N PHE A 91 -15.30 -12.53 0.95
CA PHE A 91 -15.96 -12.16 2.19
C PHE A 91 -14.95 -11.41 3.06
N ALA A 92 -15.43 -10.80 4.15
CA ALA A 92 -14.60 -9.97 5.01
C ALA A 92 -14.73 -10.36 6.47
N ILE A 93 -13.60 -10.32 7.19
CA ILE A 93 -13.55 -10.48 8.64
C ILE A 93 -13.06 -9.16 9.24
N LYS A 94 -13.82 -8.59 10.18
CA LYS A 94 -13.49 -7.34 10.84
C LYS A 94 -12.51 -7.55 11.99
N TYR A 95 -11.46 -6.74 12.05
CA TYR A 95 -10.63 -6.57 13.23
C TYR A 95 -11.17 -5.41 14.07
N ASN A 96 -11.77 -5.72 15.23
CA ASN A 96 -12.52 -4.73 16.00
C ASN A 96 -11.63 -3.64 16.61
N GLU A 97 -10.37 -3.94 16.92
CA GLU A 97 -9.46 -3.00 17.58
C GLU A 97 -9.06 -1.84 16.66
N THR A 98 -8.79 -2.12 15.37
CA THR A 98 -8.40 -1.10 14.38
C THR A 98 -9.58 -0.62 13.53
N GLY A 99 -10.72 -1.33 13.56
CA GLY A 99 -11.85 -1.08 12.67
C GLY A 99 -11.59 -1.45 11.21
N THR A 100 -10.52 -2.21 10.91
CA THR A 100 -10.19 -2.66 9.56
C THR A 100 -10.75 -4.06 9.27
N TYR A 101 -10.62 -4.50 8.02
CA TYR A 101 -11.11 -5.78 7.53
C TYR A 101 -9.98 -6.56 6.88
N SER A 102 -9.99 -7.87 7.08
CA SER A 102 -9.33 -8.85 6.22
C SER A 102 -10.28 -9.20 5.09
N LEU A 103 -9.80 -9.20 3.85
CA LEU A 103 -10.54 -9.74 2.72
C LEU A 103 -10.05 -11.15 2.42
N LEU A 104 -10.99 -12.06 2.19
CA LEU A 104 -10.71 -13.46 1.93
C LEU A 104 -11.41 -13.93 0.66
N ASN A 105 -10.78 -14.89 -0.01
CA ASN A 105 -11.37 -15.61 -1.14
C ASN A 105 -12.56 -16.46 -0.67
N SER A 106 -13.51 -16.75 -1.56
CA SER A 106 -14.62 -17.69 -1.33
C SER A 106 -14.31 -19.03 -0.64
N ASP A 107 -13.07 -19.53 -0.68
CA ASP A 107 -12.69 -20.80 -0.07
C ASP A 107 -12.07 -20.71 1.33
N ASP A 108 -11.88 -19.50 1.88
CA ASP A 108 -11.27 -19.24 3.21
C ASP A 108 -9.81 -19.67 3.38
N THR A 109 -9.23 -20.35 2.40
CA THR A 109 -7.84 -20.79 2.46
C THR A 109 -6.85 -19.68 2.11
N ARG A 110 -7.38 -18.58 1.54
CA ARG A 110 -6.59 -17.53 0.92
C ARG A 110 -7.09 -16.15 1.35
N GLN A 111 -6.13 -15.31 1.69
CA GLN A 111 -6.34 -13.94 2.07
C GLN A 111 -5.87 -13.02 0.95
N VAL A 112 -6.54 -11.89 0.81
CA VAL A 112 -6.05 -10.83 -0.06
C VAL A 112 -5.04 -9.97 0.67
N VAL A 113 -3.93 -9.71 0.00
CA VAL A 113 -2.84 -8.87 0.49
C VAL A 113 -2.42 -7.86 -0.57
N LEU A 114 -1.78 -6.80 -0.13
CA LEU A 114 -1.10 -5.83 -0.96
C LEU A 114 0.40 -6.11 -0.91
N GLN A 115 0.96 -6.51 -2.05
CA GLN A 115 2.34 -7.01 -2.13
C GLN A 115 3.12 -6.33 -3.25
N GLY A 116 4.32 -5.87 -2.94
CA GLY A 116 5.22 -5.25 -3.91
C GLY A 116 6.69 -5.37 -3.54
N ALA A 117 7.58 -4.99 -4.44
CA ALA A 117 9.01 -4.92 -4.14
C ALA A 117 9.35 -3.75 -3.18
N ASN A 118 8.48 -2.76 -3.10
CA ASN A 118 8.55 -1.59 -2.23
C ASN A 118 7.13 -1.08 -1.94
N THR A 119 7.02 -0.01 -1.13
CA THR A 119 5.74 0.59 -0.75
C THR A 119 5.12 1.49 -1.82
N THR A 120 5.79 1.71 -2.95
CA THR A 120 5.29 2.60 -4.00
C THR A 120 4.19 1.96 -4.81
N LEU A 121 4.32 0.67 -5.13
CA LEU A 121 3.32 -0.07 -5.87
C LEU A 121 3.10 -1.45 -5.26
N LEU A 122 1.95 -1.63 -4.62
CA LEU A 122 1.55 -2.87 -3.98
C LEU A 122 0.39 -3.51 -4.76
N TYR A 123 0.60 -4.70 -5.30
CA TYR A 123 -0.42 -5.39 -6.08
C TYR A 123 -1.38 -6.16 -5.19
N PHE A 124 -2.66 -6.10 -5.55
CA PHE A 124 -3.72 -6.87 -4.94
C PHE A 124 -3.54 -8.35 -5.32
N THR A 125 -3.14 -9.15 -4.34
CA THR A 125 -2.63 -10.50 -4.53
C THR A 125 -3.33 -11.46 -3.59
N ASP A 126 -3.66 -12.64 -4.09
CA ASP A 126 -4.22 -13.76 -3.36
C ASP A 126 -3.07 -14.63 -2.84
N VAL A 127 -3.01 -14.81 -1.52
CA VAL A 127 -1.99 -15.60 -0.85
C VAL A 127 -2.66 -16.63 0.03
N THR A 128 -2.07 -17.82 0.10
CA THR A 128 -2.46 -18.79 1.13
C THR A 128 -2.26 -18.11 2.48
N SER A 129 -3.32 -18.10 3.30
CA SER A 129 -3.29 -17.44 4.60
C SER A 129 -2.07 -17.97 5.38
N PRO A 130 -1.10 -17.10 5.75
CA PRO A 130 0.17 -17.58 6.27
C PRO A 130 -0.05 -18.29 7.61
N THR A 131 0.01 -19.61 7.59
CA THR A 131 0.15 -20.42 8.80
C THR A 131 1.57 -20.24 9.31
N GLY A 132 1.81 -19.18 10.10
CA GLY A 132 3.13 -18.84 10.63
C GLY A 132 3.82 -17.70 9.89
N GLY A 133 3.39 -16.48 10.19
CA GLY A 133 4.22 -15.34 10.61
C GLY A 133 5.38 -14.81 9.74
N SER A 134 5.71 -15.40 8.58
CA SER A 134 6.84 -14.96 7.78
C SER A 134 6.40 -14.16 6.55
N ILE A 135 6.63 -12.85 6.60
CA ILE A 135 6.63 -12.00 5.42
C ILE A 135 7.92 -12.30 4.64
N PRO A 136 7.87 -12.63 3.34
CA PRO A 136 9.09 -12.84 2.56
C PRO A 136 10.01 -11.62 2.65
N ALA A 137 11.29 -11.86 2.94
CA ALA A 137 12.27 -10.78 3.03
C ALA A 137 12.38 -10.01 1.71
N GLY A 138 12.55 -8.68 1.81
CA GLY A 138 12.73 -7.81 0.65
C GLY A 138 11.42 -7.48 -0.11
N GLN A 139 10.26 -7.72 0.49
CA GLN A 139 8.97 -7.33 -0.08
C GLN A 139 8.20 -6.45 0.91
N ALA A 140 7.53 -5.44 0.37
CA ALA A 140 6.53 -4.70 1.10
C ALA A 140 5.22 -5.50 1.05
N TRP A 141 4.59 -5.65 2.21
CA TRP A 141 3.43 -6.50 2.39
C TRP A 141 2.49 -5.85 3.39
N GLU A 142 1.24 -5.68 2.99
CA GLU A 142 0.18 -5.14 3.83
C GLU A 142 -1.05 -6.07 3.74
N TRP A 143 -1.63 -6.42 4.88
CA TRP A 143 -2.83 -7.25 4.98
C TRP A 143 -3.77 -6.66 6.01
N SER A 144 -5.04 -7.06 6.00
CA SER A 144 -6.00 -6.68 7.05
C SER A 144 -6.14 -5.17 7.31
N ILE A 145 -5.80 -4.34 6.33
CA ILE A 145 -5.83 -2.87 6.39
C ILE A 145 -7.03 -2.29 5.64
N PHE A 146 -7.96 -3.12 5.18
CA PHE A 146 -9.07 -2.64 4.36
C PHE A 146 -10.12 -1.95 5.23
N THR A 147 -10.77 -0.92 4.71
CA THR A 147 -11.94 -0.29 5.31
C THR A 147 -13.06 -0.21 4.29
N THR A 148 -14.29 0.00 4.76
CA THR A 148 -15.46 0.10 3.89
C THR A 148 -16.23 1.36 4.23
N ASP A 149 -16.54 2.17 3.21
CA ASP A 149 -17.41 3.34 3.35
C ASP A 149 -18.32 3.46 2.13
N ALA A 150 -19.63 3.61 2.35
CA ALA A 150 -20.64 3.72 1.30
C ALA A 150 -20.48 2.71 0.14
N ASN A 151 -20.30 1.42 0.48
CA ASN A 151 -20.03 0.33 -0.48
C ASN A 151 -18.76 0.54 -1.34
N LYS A 152 -17.77 1.26 -0.84
CA LYS A 152 -16.45 1.39 -1.45
C LYS A 152 -15.39 0.76 -0.57
N LEU A 153 -14.41 0.14 -1.21
CA LEU A 153 -13.24 -0.41 -0.56
C LEU A 153 -12.16 0.67 -0.43
N TRP A 154 -11.77 0.93 0.81
CA TRP A 154 -10.73 1.87 1.21
C TRP A 154 -9.64 1.16 2.00
N LEU A 155 -8.65 1.93 2.44
CA LEU A 155 -7.50 1.45 3.20
C LEU A 155 -7.34 2.30 4.46
N ASN A 156 -6.90 1.66 5.53
CA ASN A 156 -6.42 2.27 6.75
C ASN A 156 -5.21 1.45 7.22
N ASP A 157 -4.04 1.87 6.77
CA ASP A 157 -2.74 1.22 6.99
C ASP A 157 -1.85 2.00 7.96
N GLY A 158 -2.38 3.08 8.55
CA GLY A 158 -1.62 4.02 9.38
C GLY A 158 -0.57 4.84 8.64
N SER A 159 -0.51 4.76 7.30
CA SER A 159 0.44 5.51 6.50
C SER A 159 0.12 7.01 6.52
N THR A 160 1.17 7.82 6.60
CA THR A 160 1.07 9.27 6.41
C THR A 160 1.09 9.67 4.93
N ALA A 161 1.25 8.72 4.01
CA ALA A 161 1.24 8.97 2.57
C ALA A 161 -0.17 9.38 2.11
N GLN A 162 -0.39 10.69 1.98
CA GLN A 162 -1.71 11.28 1.70
C GLN A 162 -2.28 10.97 0.31
N LEU A 163 -1.48 10.37 -0.59
CA LEU A 163 -1.83 10.18 -2.00
C LEU A 163 -1.97 8.71 -2.40
N ARG A 164 -2.08 7.80 -1.41
CA ARG A 164 -2.34 6.38 -1.67
C ARG A 164 -3.69 6.21 -2.37
N THR A 165 -3.65 5.65 -3.58
CA THR A 165 -4.81 5.52 -4.45
C THR A 165 -4.84 4.15 -5.12
N TRP A 166 -6.03 3.59 -5.27
CA TRP A 166 -6.20 2.40 -6.09
C TRP A 166 -5.90 2.72 -7.55
N ALA A 167 -5.15 1.83 -8.19
CA ALA A 167 -4.75 1.94 -9.57
C ALA A 167 -4.94 0.62 -10.33
N ALA A 168 -5.27 0.73 -11.61
CA ALA A 168 -5.18 -0.35 -12.57
C ALA A 168 -3.86 -0.23 -13.34
N MET A 169 -3.03 -1.28 -13.28
CA MET A 169 -1.72 -1.34 -13.90
C MET A 169 -1.75 -2.22 -15.15
N LYS A 170 -1.62 -1.60 -16.33
CA LYS A 170 -1.60 -2.33 -17.60
C LYS A 170 -0.40 -3.27 -17.67
N GLN A 171 -0.64 -4.51 -18.04
CA GLN A 171 0.35 -5.57 -18.21
C GLN A 171 0.71 -5.74 -19.69
N THR A 172 1.76 -6.52 -19.97
CA THR A 172 2.22 -6.82 -21.33
C THR A 172 1.21 -7.61 -22.15
N ASP A 173 0.32 -8.38 -21.50
CA ASP A 173 -0.77 -9.13 -22.13
C ASP A 173 -2.06 -8.30 -22.32
N ASN A 174 -1.98 -6.98 -22.18
CA ASN A 174 -3.11 -6.03 -22.19
C ASN A 174 -4.13 -6.20 -21.05
N SER A 175 -3.91 -7.11 -20.09
CA SER A 175 -4.71 -7.14 -18.87
C SER A 175 -4.33 -5.99 -17.93
N TYR A 176 -5.20 -5.72 -16.95
CA TYR A 176 -4.90 -4.74 -15.90
C TYR A 176 -4.87 -5.46 -14.55
N ARG A 177 -3.77 -5.32 -13.81
CA ARG A 177 -3.69 -5.75 -12.40
C ARG A 177 -4.20 -4.65 -11.49
N VAL A 178 -4.86 -5.02 -10.40
CA VAL A 178 -5.27 -4.08 -9.35
C VAL A 178 -4.09 -3.84 -8.42
N ALA A 179 -3.82 -2.58 -8.08
CA ALA A 179 -2.72 -2.18 -7.20
C ALA A 179 -3.10 -0.98 -6.33
N LEU A 180 -2.37 -0.81 -5.23
CA LEU A 180 -2.28 0.43 -4.47
C LEU A 180 -1.01 1.16 -4.91
N PHE A 181 -1.16 2.41 -5.35
CA PHE A 181 -0.07 3.30 -5.72
C PHE A 181 0.04 4.41 -4.67
N ASP A 182 1.24 4.69 -4.16
CA ASP A 182 1.46 5.73 -3.13
C ASP A 182 1.36 7.18 -3.65
N GLY A 183 1.20 7.35 -4.97
CA GLY A 183 1.11 8.64 -5.63
C GLY A 183 2.46 9.26 -5.99
N VAL A 184 3.59 8.64 -5.62
CA VAL A 184 4.94 9.20 -5.75
C VAL A 184 5.96 8.16 -6.22
N GLY A 185 7.07 8.63 -6.77
CA GLY A 185 8.17 7.75 -7.15
C GLY A 185 8.01 7.04 -8.50
N PRO A 186 9.11 6.46 -9.01
CA PRO A 186 9.14 5.84 -10.33
C PRO A 186 8.47 4.46 -10.30
N ILE A 187 7.57 4.23 -11.26
CA ILE A 187 7.01 2.90 -11.55
C ILE A 187 7.16 2.57 -13.03
N GLY A 188 7.19 1.28 -13.34
CA GLY A 188 7.10 0.81 -14.73
C GLY A 188 5.66 0.95 -15.24
N GLY A 189 5.42 1.91 -16.12
CA GLY A 189 4.11 2.14 -16.74
C GLY A 189 3.32 3.31 -16.14
N THR A 190 2.11 3.55 -16.65
CA THR A 190 1.23 4.62 -16.20
C THR A 190 0.09 4.03 -15.38
N PRO A 191 -0.08 4.42 -14.10
CA PRO A 191 -1.19 3.95 -13.29
C PRO A 191 -2.48 4.63 -13.77
N VAL A 192 -3.55 3.85 -13.94
CA VAL A 192 -4.89 4.39 -14.21
C VAL A 192 -5.64 4.46 -12.87
N PRO A 193 -5.99 5.65 -12.35
CA PRO A 193 -6.71 5.76 -11.08
C PRO A 193 -8.07 5.07 -11.16
N ILE A 194 -8.41 4.32 -10.10
CA ILE A 194 -9.67 3.59 -9.99
C ILE A 194 -10.27 3.78 -8.60
N GLY A 195 -11.59 3.66 -8.50
CA GLY A 195 -12.29 3.37 -7.26
C GLY A 195 -12.80 1.93 -7.28
N ILE A 196 -12.90 1.30 -6.11
CA ILE A 196 -13.39 -0.07 -5.99
C ILE A 196 -14.71 -0.05 -5.20
N SER A 197 -15.79 -0.50 -5.85
CA SER A 197 -17.10 -0.70 -5.24
C SER A 197 -17.27 -2.16 -4.79
N ILE A 198 -17.90 -2.33 -3.65
CA ILE A 198 -18.33 -3.60 -3.08
C ILE A 198 -19.76 -3.86 -3.54
N VAL A 199 -19.99 -4.99 -4.20
CA VAL A 199 -21.31 -5.39 -4.70
C VAL A 199 -21.68 -6.74 -4.11
N LYS A 200 -22.73 -6.81 -3.30
CA LYS A 200 -23.21 -8.07 -2.71
C LYS A 200 -23.53 -9.09 -3.81
N THR A 201 -23.15 -10.35 -3.61
CA THR A 201 -23.58 -11.44 -4.48
C THR A 201 -25.04 -11.76 -4.16
N THR A 202 -25.90 -11.74 -5.19
CA THR A 202 -27.28 -12.23 -5.11
C THR A 202 -27.33 -13.75 -5.12
#